data_AF-A0A1E7JW77-F1
#
_entry.id   AF-A0A1E7JW77-F1
#
_cell.length_a   1.000
_cell.length_b   1.000
_cell.length_c   1.000
_cell.angle_alpha   90.00
_cell.angle_beta   90.00
_cell.angle_gamma   90.00
#
_symmetry.space_group_name_H-M   'P 1'
#
loop_
_entity.id
_entity.type
_entity.pdbx_description
1 polymer ?
#
loop_
_entity_poly.entity_id
_entity_poly.type
_entity_poly.pdbx_seq_one_letter_code
_entity_poly.pdbx_strand_id
1 'polypeptide(L)' 'MGTGQANVKACNRQLSGLIEQGKAKPSWIVSHELPLDQAPDGYQHFDQRDNGWTKVLLHPDGG' A
#
# COMPACT_ATOMS: atom_id res chain seq x y z
N MET A 1 14.95 17.28 7.07
CA MET A 1 14.22 16.01 6.82
C MET A 1 12.76 16.27 7.08
N GLY A 2 11.86 16.02 6.13
CA GLY A 2 10.47 16.51 6.19
C GLY A 2 9.69 15.89 7.35
N THR A 3 9.34 16.69 8.36
CA THR A 3 8.70 16.29 9.63
C THR A 3 7.18 16.50 9.62
N GLY A 4 6.55 16.55 8.43
CA GLY A 4 5.13 16.84 8.28
C GLY A 4 4.39 15.80 7.43
N GLN A 5 3.06 15.80 7.53
CA GLN A 5 2.22 15.02 6.64
C GLN A 5 2.46 15.43 5.19
N ALA A 6 2.53 14.44 4.29
CA ALA A 6 2.62 14.71 2.86
C ALA A 6 1.34 15.43 2.38
N ASN A 7 1.47 16.48 1.56
CA ASN A 7 0.33 17.09 0.88
C ASN A 7 -0.12 16.19 -0.29
N VAL A 8 -0.88 15.15 0.05
CA VAL A 8 -1.35 14.15 -0.93
C VAL A 8 -2.18 14.80 -2.03
N LYS A 9 -3.01 15.81 -1.72
CA LYS A 9 -3.86 16.48 -2.71
C LYS A 9 -3.06 17.20 -3.80
N ALA A 10 -1.88 17.73 -3.46
CA ALA A 10 -1.00 18.38 -4.44
C ALA A 10 -0.41 17.39 -5.45
N CYS A 11 -0.10 16.16 -5.02
CA CYS A 11 0.62 15.20 -5.86
C CYS A 11 -0.24 14.06 -6.42
N ASN A 12 -1.40 13.72 -5.81
CA ASN A 12 -2.13 12.50 -6.17
C ASN A 12 -2.54 12.49 -7.65
N ARG A 13 -2.94 13.64 -8.20
CA ARG A 13 -3.48 13.70 -9.56
C ARG A 13 -2.39 13.40 -10.58
N GLN A 14 -1.21 13.94 -10.34
CA GLN A 14 -0.04 13.66 -11.18
C GLN A 14 0.37 12.19 -11.07
N LEU A 15 0.45 11.66 -9.84
CA LEU A 15 0.84 10.26 -9.62
C LEU A 15 -0.17 9.28 -10.22
N SER A 16 -1.47 9.50 -10.04
CA SER A 16 -2.52 8.72 -10.68
C SER A 16 -2.43 8.80 -12.20
N GLY A 17 -2.20 9.98 -12.77
CA GLY A 17 -2.00 10.13 -14.22
C GLY A 17 -0.80 9.36 -14.76
N LEU A 18 0.28 9.22 -13.98
CA LEU A 18 1.41 8.35 -14.35
C LEU A 18 1.02 6.87 -14.36
N ILE A 19 0.16 6.44 -13.44
CA ILE A 19 -0.35 5.06 -13.39
C ILE A 19 -1.27 4.80 -14.59
N GLU A 20 -2.21 5.70 -14.86
CA GLU A 20 -3.16 5.62 -15.98
C GLU A 20 -2.44 5.58 -17.34
N GLN A 21 -1.37 6.36 -17.50
CA GLN A 21 -0.54 6.37 -18.71
C GLN A 21 0.41 5.16 -18.81
N GLY A 22 0.40 4.24 -17.83
CA GLY A 22 1.28 3.08 -17.78
C GLY A 22 2.75 3.41 -17.49
N LYS A 23 3.07 4.65 -17.08
CA LYS A 23 4.42 5.09 -16.73
C LYS A 23 4.85 4.63 -15.34
N ALA A 24 3.89 4.24 -14.49
CA ALA A 24 4.13 3.65 -13.18
C ALA A 24 3.19 2.45 -12.95
N LYS A 25 3.72 1.38 -12.35
CA LYS A 25 2.94 0.19 -11.97
C LYS A 25 3.18 -0.13 -10.50
N PRO A 26 2.51 0.54 -9.54
CA PRO A 26 2.83 0.41 -8.13
C PRO A 26 2.54 -0.98 -7.55
N SER A 27 1.81 -1.84 -8.27
CA SER A 27 1.51 -3.20 -7.83
C SER A 27 2.74 -4.03 -7.47
N TRP A 28 3.92 -3.76 -8.05
CA TRP A 28 5.15 -4.50 -7.71
C TRP A 28 5.58 -4.35 -6.24
N ILE A 29 5.18 -3.27 -5.55
CA ILE A 29 5.52 -3.06 -4.14
C ILE A 29 4.61 -3.86 -3.20
N VAL A 30 3.43 -4.28 -3.67
CA VAL A 30 2.45 -5.02 -2.87
C VAL A 30 2.98 -6.42 -2.65
N SER A 31 3.21 -6.75 -1.38
CA SER A 31 3.68 -8.09 -0.98
C SER A 31 2.54 -9.07 -0.72
N HIS A 32 1.42 -8.59 -0.18
CA HIS A 32 0.31 -9.43 0.27
C HIS A 32 -1.03 -8.72 0.05
N GLU A 33 -2.04 -9.51 -0.30
CA GLU A 33 -3.44 -9.09 -0.39
C GLU A 33 -4.25 -10.05 0.49
N LEU A 34 -4.97 -9.51 1.48
CA LEU A 34 -5.67 -10.30 2.49
C LEU A 34 -7.12 -9.82 2.63
N PRO A 35 -8.08 -10.69 2.97
CA PRO A 35 -9.40 -10.25 3.41
C PRO A 35 -9.30 -9.50 4.74
N LEU A 36 -10.28 -8.63 5.01
CA LEU A 36 -10.26 -7.75 6.18
C LEU A 36 -10.28 -8.48 7.53
N ASP A 37 -10.85 -9.68 7.59
CA ASP A 37 -10.84 -10.54 8.79
C ASP A 37 -9.43 -11.02 9.18
N GLN A 38 -8.51 -11.10 8.22
CA GLN A 38 -7.08 -11.41 8.44
C GLN A 38 -6.22 -10.17 8.73
N ALA A 39 -6.84 -9.00 8.93
CA ALA A 39 -6.10 -7.79 9.30
C ALA A 39 -5.21 -7.96 10.55
N PRO A 40 -5.63 -8.63 11.65
CA PRO A 40 -4.77 -8.82 12.82
C PRO A 40 -3.45 -9.50 12.50
N ASP A 41 -3.47 -10.58 11.72
CA ASP A 41 -2.28 -11.31 11.30
C ASP A 41 -1.40 -10.44 10.39
N GLY A 42 -2.02 -9.71 9.46
CA GLY A 42 -1.30 -8.80 8.57
C GLY A 42 -0.59 -7.66 9.31
N TYR A 43 -1.21 -7.11 10.35
CA TYR A 43 -0.59 -6.12 11.24
C TYR A 43 0.57 -6.73 12.03
N GLN A 44 0.43 -7.94 12.56
CA GLN A 44 1.47 -8.62 13.34
C GLN A 44 2.76 -8.79 12.51
N HIS A 45 2.66 -9.35 11.32
CA HIS A 45 3.81 -9.57 10.45
C HIS A 45 4.45 -8.26 9.97
N PHE A 46 3.64 -7.25 9.65
CA PHE A 46 4.13 -5.94 9.24
C PHE A 46 4.89 -5.22 10.38
N ASP A 47 4.38 -5.30 11.61
CA ASP A 47 5.02 -4.71 12.79
C ASP A 47 6.34 -5.41 13.16
N GLN A 48 6.37 -6.74 13.05
CA GLN A 48 7.57 -7.57 13.27
C GLN A 48 8.60 -7.41 12.14
N ARG A 49 8.22 -6.79 11.02
CA ARG A 49 9.06 -6.60 9.83
C ARG A 49 9.56 -7.92 9.26
N ASP A 50 8.67 -8.91 9.23
CA ASP A 50 9.00 -10.22 8.69
C ASP A 50 9.48 -10.13 7.25
N ASN A 51 10.44 -10.97 6.90
CA ASN A 51 11.00 -10.96 5.56
C ASN A 51 9.91 -11.23 4.52
N GLY A 52 9.80 -10.34 3.52
CA GLY A 52 8.75 -10.40 2.50
C GLY A 52 7.47 -9.63 2.84
N TRP A 53 7.32 -9.07 4.05
CA TRP A 53 6.15 -8.28 4.45
C TRP A 53 6.42 -6.78 4.35
N THR A 54 6.19 -6.20 3.17
CA THR A 54 6.54 -4.78 2.87
C THR A 54 5.32 -3.89 2.64
N LYS A 55 4.27 -4.41 1.99
CA LYS A 55 3.02 -3.70 1.75
C LYS A 55 1.87 -4.69 1.68
N VAL A 56 0.92 -4.55 2.60
CA VAL A 56 -0.30 -5.36 2.68
C VAL A 56 -1.48 -4.50 2.20
N LEU A 57 -2.32 -5.06 1.33
CA LEU A 57 -3.63 -4.50 0.99
C LEU A 57 -4.72 -5.35 1.65
N LEU A 58 -5.70 -4.69 2.26
CA LEU A 58 -6.84 -5.35 2.90
C LEU A 58 -8.09 -5.17 2.04
N HIS A 59 -8.74 -6.28 1.72
CA HIS A 59 -9.96 -6.34 0.92
C HIS A 59 -11.19 -6.45 1.85
N PRO A 60 -12.02 -5.41 1.97
CA PRO A 60 -13.18 -5.41 2.86
C PRO A 60 -14.27 -6.39 2.42
N ASP A 61 -14.31 -6.74 1.14
CA ASP A 61 -15.36 -7.57 0.55
C ASP A 61 -15.02 -9.08 0.57
N GLY A 62 -13.94 -9.49 1.24
CA GLY A 62 -13.57 -10.90 1.45
C GLY A 62 -12.61 -11.51 0.43
N GLY A 63 -12.23 -10.78 -0.62
CA GLY A 63 -11.31 -11.23 -1.66
C GLY A 63 -11.97 -12.01 -2.78
#